data_AF-A0A9E9LBR1-F1
#
_entry.id   AF-A0A9E9LBR1-F1
#
_cell.length_a   1.000
_cell.length_b   1.000
_cell.length_c   1.000
_cell.angle_alpha   90.00
_cell.angle_beta   90.00
_cell.angle_gamma   90.00
#
_symmetry.space_group_name_H-M   'P 1'
#
loop_
_entity.id
_entity.type
_entity.pdbx_description
1 polymer ?
#
loop_
_entity_poly.entity_id
_entity_poly.type
_entity_poly.pdbx_seq_one_letter_code
_entity_poly.pdbx_strand_id
1 'polypeptide(L)'
;MNIIEAKNPKYIAADKKIIQLEVKFEEIQDMGFLPFGATEDDVEAHGRELYRRALSGEFGEIEEFVRDLETERANKLSELSTAFEDASEMAHLTSSLGFEIDANETANRDIEGLTLVMSDTDTTLFCDYNNQFHEVTRAQLETMRREIVANSQRLYQIKWQYRSLIEAATTVDELDAITIRFDKTEGETDEHVQTV
;
A
#
# COMPACT_ATOMS: atom_id res chain seq x y z
N MET A 1 -3.49 14.69 -39.15
CA MET A 1 -3.72 13.34 -39.71
C MET A 1 -5.17 13.26 -40.16
N ASN A 2 -5.42 12.72 -41.34
CA ASN A 2 -6.77 12.51 -41.83
C ASN A 2 -7.31 11.19 -41.28
N ILE A 3 -8.50 11.25 -40.68
CA ILE A 3 -9.17 10.08 -40.08
C ILE A 3 -9.87 9.30 -41.20
N ILE A 4 -9.47 8.06 -41.44
CA ILE A 4 -10.17 7.15 -42.35
C ILE A 4 -11.36 6.52 -41.62
N GLU A 5 -11.09 5.93 -40.45
CA GLU A 5 -12.07 5.14 -39.71
C GLU A 5 -11.70 5.15 -38.21
N ALA A 6 -12.71 5.15 -37.34
CA ALA A 6 -12.54 4.99 -35.91
C ALA A 6 -13.64 4.10 -35.33
N LYS A 7 -13.32 3.34 -34.28
CA LYS A 7 -14.24 2.39 -33.63
C LYS A 7 -13.83 2.09 -32.19
N ASN A 8 -14.67 1.32 -31.50
CA ASN A 8 -14.46 0.85 -30.12
C ASN A 8 -14.13 2.01 -29.14
N PRO A 9 -14.94 3.08 -29.09
CA PRO A 9 -14.70 4.17 -28.16
C PRO A 9 -14.88 3.69 -26.72
N LYS A 10 -13.93 4.03 -25.85
CA LYS A 10 -14.01 3.73 -24.41
C LYS A 10 -13.34 4.79 -23.56
N TYR A 11 -13.85 5.01 -22.35
CA TYR A 11 -13.16 5.81 -21.35
C TYR A 11 -11.99 5.02 -20.75
N ILE A 12 -10.84 5.67 -20.61
CA ILE A 12 -9.65 5.04 -20.01
C ILE A 12 -9.47 5.37 -18.53
N ALA A 13 -10.34 6.22 -17.98
CA ALA A 13 -10.35 6.61 -16.58
C ALA A 13 -11.76 7.02 -16.14
N ALA A 14 -12.02 6.94 -14.84
CA ALA A 14 -13.32 7.30 -14.24
C ALA A 14 -13.69 8.78 -14.39
N ASP A 15 -12.72 9.67 -14.62
CA ASP A 15 -12.97 11.11 -14.83
C ASP A 15 -13.50 11.44 -16.23
N LYS A 16 -13.54 10.43 -17.14
CA LYS A 16 -14.10 10.51 -18.49
C LYS A 16 -13.49 11.60 -19.38
N LYS A 17 -12.28 12.04 -19.08
CA LYS A 17 -11.61 13.10 -19.85
C LYS A 17 -11.01 12.64 -21.16
N ILE A 18 -10.66 11.35 -21.25
CA ILE A 18 -9.98 10.78 -22.40
C ILE A 18 -10.85 9.64 -22.94
N ILE A 19 -11.20 9.73 -24.23
CA ILE A 19 -11.84 8.65 -24.97
C ILE A 19 -10.76 8.00 -25.83
N GLN A 20 -10.45 6.74 -25.57
CA GLN A 20 -9.61 5.96 -26.46
C GLN A 20 -10.46 5.35 -27.56
N LEU A 21 -9.98 5.46 -28.79
CA LEU A 21 -10.54 4.78 -29.96
C LEU A 21 -9.46 3.96 -30.66
N GLU A 22 -9.87 2.94 -31.41
CA GLU A 22 -9.05 2.36 -32.46
C GLU A 22 -9.23 3.18 -33.73
N VAL A 23 -8.18 3.88 -34.16
CA VAL A 23 -8.24 4.82 -35.29
C VAL A 23 -7.30 4.40 -36.39
N LYS A 24 -7.80 4.43 -37.63
CA LYS A 24 -7.01 4.31 -38.85
C LYS A 24 -6.85 5.69 -39.47
N PHE A 25 -5.61 6.12 -39.66
CA PHE A 25 -5.27 7.39 -40.29
C PHE A 25 -4.77 7.18 -41.72
N GLU A 26 -4.97 8.17 -42.59
CA GLU A 26 -4.58 8.11 -44.00
C GLU A 26 -3.06 8.06 -44.18
N GLU A 27 -2.33 8.84 -43.39
CA GLU A 27 -0.88 9.00 -43.52
C GLU A 27 -0.08 7.76 -43.08
N ILE A 28 -0.69 6.89 -42.27
CA ILE A 28 -0.06 5.67 -41.71
C ILE A 28 -0.99 4.45 -41.85
N GLN A 29 -1.75 4.41 -42.94
CA GLN A 29 -2.77 3.39 -43.18
C GLN A 29 -2.23 1.94 -43.17
N ASP A 30 -0.93 1.77 -43.43
CA ASP A 30 -0.19 0.51 -43.41
C ASP A 30 -0.02 -0.05 -41.98
N MET A 31 -0.10 0.81 -40.96
CA MET A 31 -0.11 0.40 -39.55
C MET A 31 -1.48 -0.13 -39.09
N GLY A 32 -2.54 0.03 -39.90
CA GLY A 32 -3.89 -0.42 -39.56
C GLY A 32 -4.57 0.45 -38.51
N PHE A 33 -5.32 -0.18 -37.59
CA PHE A 33 -5.96 0.50 -36.46
C PHE A 33 -4.99 0.63 -35.30
N LEU A 34 -4.84 1.85 -34.77
CA LEU A 34 -3.99 2.15 -33.64
C LEU A 34 -4.81 2.74 -32.49
N PRO A 35 -4.44 2.45 -31.23
CA PRO A 35 -5.06 3.12 -30.09
C PRO A 35 -4.70 4.61 -30.10
N PHE A 36 -5.73 5.47 -30.03
CA PHE A 36 -5.57 6.92 -29.95
C PHE A 36 -6.46 7.48 -28.84
N GLY A 37 -5.86 8.19 -27.89
CA GLY A 37 -6.59 8.87 -26.81
C GLY A 37 -6.97 10.28 -27.23
N ALA A 38 -8.25 10.52 -27.48
CA ALA A 38 -8.79 11.83 -27.84
C ALA A 38 -9.28 12.58 -26.60
N THR A 39 -9.08 13.89 -26.56
CA THR A 39 -9.56 14.78 -25.50
C THR A 39 -10.26 16.02 -26.07
N GLU A 40 -11.06 16.69 -25.24
CA GLU A 40 -11.73 17.94 -25.63
C GLU A 40 -10.72 19.04 -25.99
N ASP A 41 -9.64 19.14 -25.20
CA ASP A 41 -8.57 20.14 -25.30
C ASP A 41 -7.32 19.60 -26.02
N ASP A 42 -7.45 18.56 -26.86
CA ASP A 42 -6.32 17.97 -27.57
C ASP A 42 -5.56 19.05 -28.35
N VAL A 43 -4.23 19.01 -28.36
CA VAL A 43 -3.40 19.98 -29.08
C VAL A 43 -3.64 19.85 -30.59
N GLU A 44 -3.81 18.61 -31.05
CA GLU A 44 -4.01 18.27 -32.44
C GLU A 44 -5.47 18.40 -32.85
N ALA A 45 -5.72 19.06 -33.99
CA ALA A 45 -7.09 19.30 -34.46
C ALA A 45 -7.89 18.01 -34.70
N HIS A 46 -7.21 16.94 -35.12
CA HIS A 46 -7.83 15.64 -35.36
C HIS A 46 -8.20 14.92 -34.06
N GLY A 47 -7.50 15.16 -32.96
CA GLY A 47 -7.86 14.63 -31.64
C GLY A 47 -9.15 15.27 -31.11
N ARG A 48 -9.26 16.60 -31.18
CA ARG A 48 -10.50 17.31 -30.80
C ARG A 48 -11.69 16.91 -31.67
N GLU A 49 -11.45 16.65 -32.96
CA GLU A 49 -12.46 16.15 -33.90
C GLU A 49 -12.94 14.74 -33.52
N LEU A 50 -12.02 13.82 -33.26
CA LEU A 50 -12.34 12.45 -32.80
C LEU A 50 -13.15 12.48 -31.50
N TYR A 51 -12.75 13.32 -30.54
CA TYR A 51 -13.45 13.45 -29.26
C TYR A 51 -14.90 13.88 -29.45
N ARG A 52 -15.15 14.95 -30.22
CA ARG A 52 -16.52 15.41 -30.53
C ARG A 52 -17.34 14.36 -31.26
N ARG A 53 -16.77 13.68 -32.26
CA ARG A 53 -17.47 12.64 -33.04
C ARG A 53 -17.80 11.41 -32.20
N ALA A 54 -16.92 11.04 -31.27
CA ALA A 54 -17.20 10.00 -30.28
C ALA A 54 -18.36 10.39 -29.36
N LEU A 55 -18.35 11.62 -28.82
CA LEU A 55 -19.44 12.14 -27.99
C LEU A 55 -20.79 12.25 -28.73
N SER A 56 -20.77 12.47 -30.05
CA SER A 56 -22.00 12.45 -30.85
C SER A 56 -22.50 11.03 -31.16
N GLY A 57 -21.80 9.99 -30.72
CA GLY A 57 -22.15 8.59 -30.93
C GLY A 57 -21.83 8.07 -32.33
N GLU A 58 -21.00 8.78 -33.11
CA GLU A 58 -20.70 8.38 -34.49
C GLU A 58 -19.98 7.02 -34.56
N PHE A 59 -19.20 6.69 -33.52
CA PHE A 59 -18.43 5.46 -33.43
C PHE A 59 -19.07 4.41 -32.51
N GLY A 60 -20.36 4.57 -32.19
CA GLY A 60 -21.08 3.76 -31.22
C GLY A 60 -21.11 4.37 -29.82
N GLU A 61 -21.67 3.60 -28.88
CA GLU A 61 -21.68 3.96 -27.46
C GLU A 61 -20.26 3.91 -26.89
N ILE A 62 -19.89 4.91 -26.09
CA ILE A 62 -18.59 4.96 -25.43
C ILE A 62 -18.63 3.99 -24.26
N GLU A 63 -17.83 2.93 -24.30
CA GLU A 63 -17.74 1.98 -23.20
C GLU A 63 -17.22 2.67 -21.92
N GLU A 64 -17.83 2.34 -20.79
CA GLU A 64 -17.42 2.83 -19.49
C GLU A 64 -16.03 2.32 -19.10
N PHE A 65 -15.32 3.11 -18.30
CA PHE A 65 -14.06 2.68 -17.74
C PHE A 65 -14.29 1.53 -16.75
N VAL A 66 -13.57 0.43 -16.94
CA VAL A 66 -13.55 -0.72 -16.03
C VAL A 66 -12.15 -0.84 -15.44
N ARG A 67 -12.06 -0.83 -14.11
CA ARG A 67 -10.81 -1.09 -13.38
C ARG A 67 -10.36 -2.53 -13.62
N ASP A 68 -9.09 -2.71 -13.93
CA ASP A 68 -8.48 -4.01 -14.14
C ASP A 68 -8.14 -4.68 -12.80
N LEU A 69 -8.69 -5.87 -12.56
CA LEU A 69 -8.54 -6.57 -11.28
C LEU A 69 -7.08 -6.82 -10.89
N GLU A 70 -6.24 -7.22 -11.85
CA GLU A 70 -4.85 -7.55 -11.55
C GLU A 70 -4.00 -6.31 -11.26
N THR A 71 -4.29 -5.20 -11.95
CA THR A 71 -3.72 -3.89 -11.63
C THR A 71 -4.11 -3.45 -10.21
N GLU A 72 -5.39 -3.57 -9.84
CA GLU A 72 -5.86 -3.21 -8.50
C GLU A 72 -5.30 -4.14 -7.41
N ARG A 73 -5.14 -5.44 -7.71
CA ARG A 73 -4.49 -6.40 -6.81
C ARG A 73 -3.04 -6.02 -6.55
N ALA A 74 -2.30 -5.66 -7.60
CA ALA A 74 -0.92 -5.20 -7.48
C ALA A 74 -0.82 -3.93 -6.62
N ASN A 75 -1.72 -2.97 -6.83
CA ASN A 75 -1.79 -1.75 -6.01
C ASN A 75 -2.05 -2.07 -4.53
N LYS A 76 -3.01 -2.97 -4.25
CA LYS A 76 -3.35 -3.37 -2.88
C LYS A 76 -2.22 -4.15 -2.20
N LEU A 77 -1.47 -4.97 -2.94
CA LEU A 77 -0.25 -5.62 -2.43
C LEU A 77 0.86 -4.62 -2.12
N SER A 78 0.98 -3.56 -2.92
CA SER A 78 1.91 -2.46 -2.64
C SER A 78 1.52 -1.71 -1.35
N GLU A 79 0.23 -1.37 -1.20
CA GLU A 79 -0.32 -0.78 0.03
C GLU A 79 -0.01 -1.63 1.26
N LEU A 80 -0.18 -2.96 1.15
CA LEU A 80 0.17 -3.91 2.20
C LEU A 80 1.67 -3.90 2.55
N SER A 81 2.56 -3.77 1.56
CA SER A 81 4.00 -3.72 1.82
C SER A 81 4.36 -2.45 2.59
N THR A 82 3.88 -1.30 2.13
CA THR A 82 4.11 0.00 2.79
C THR A 82 3.58 -0.01 4.22
N ALA A 83 2.32 -0.43 4.42
CA ALA A 83 1.73 -0.50 5.76
C ALA A 83 2.48 -1.44 6.72
N PHE A 84 3.04 -2.54 6.19
CA PHE A 84 3.87 -3.45 6.99
C PHE A 84 5.23 -2.84 7.34
N GLU A 85 5.87 -2.16 6.39
CA GLU A 85 7.16 -1.48 6.60
C GLU A 85 7.01 -0.41 7.69
N ASP A 86 6.00 0.46 7.56
CA ASP A 86 5.68 1.49 8.55
C ASP A 86 5.42 0.88 9.94
N ALA A 87 4.56 -0.15 10.01
CA ALA A 87 4.23 -0.82 11.26
C ALA A 87 5.43 -1.52 11.92
N SER A 88 6.38 -2.02 11.11
CA SER A 88 7.59 -2.69 11.61
C SER A 88 8.66 -1.70 12.06
N GLU A 89 8.80 -0.57 11.34
CA GLU A 89 9.76 0.48 11.68
C GLU A 89 9.35 1.24 12.94
N MET A 90 8.05 1.54 13.07
CA MET A 90 7.47 2.25 14.22
C MET A 90 7.02 1.31 15.35
N ALA A 91 7.35 0.02 15.29
CA ALA A 91 6.88 -0.96 16.26
C ALA A 91 7.35 -0.60 17.67
N HIS A 92 6.43 -0.60 18.63
CA HIS A 92 6.68 -0.47 20.06
C HIS A 92 5.66 -1.33 20.84
N LEU A 93 5.96 -1.73 22.07
CA LEU A 93 5.05 -2.54 22.91
C LEU A 93 5.28 -2.31 24.40
N THR A 94 4.27 -2.57 25.23
CA THR A 94 4.45 -2.64 26.68
C THR A 94 5.11 -3.96 27.04
N SER A 95 6.33 -3.91 27.58
CA SER A 95 7.01 -5.10 28.08
C SER A 95 6.34 -5.63 29.34
N SER A 96 6.43 -6.94 29.59
CA SER A 96 6.06 -7.53 30.89
C SER A 96 6.88 -6.98 32.07
N LEU A 97 7.96 -6.24 31.80
CA LEU A 97 8.72 -5.50 32.80
C LEU A 97 8.05 -4.19 33.27
N GLY A 98 6.94 -3.80 32.65
CA GLY A 98 6.09 -2.69 33.11
C GLY A 98 6.39 -1.32 32.49
N PHE A 99 7.18 -1.27 31.41
CA PHE A 99 7.45 -0.06 30.64
C PHE A 99 7.41 -0.35 29.14
N GLU A 100 7.26 0.71 28.36
CA GLU A 100 7.10 0.65 26.90
C GLU A 100 8.45 0.64 26.20
N ILE A 101 8.64 -0.25 25.23
CA ILE A 101 9.91 -0.45 24.52
C ILE A 101 9.72 -0.34 23.01
N ASP A 102 10.77 0.13 22.34
CA ASP A 102 10.89 -0.06 20.90
C ASP A 102 10.92 -1.57 20.56
N ALA A 103 10.22 -1.94 19.50
CA ALA A 103 10.06 -3.31 19.04
C ALA A 103 10.35 -3.49 17.54
N ASN A 104 11.23 -2.64 17.01
CA ASN A 104 11.74 -2.72 15.64
C ASN A 104 13.07 -3.48 15.54
N GLU A 105 13.60 -3.64 14.33
CA GLU A 105 14.85 -4.37 14.06
C GLU A 105 16.05 -3.78 14.81
N THR A 106 16.12 -2.45 14.91
CA THR A 106 17.17 -1.73 15.64
C THR A 106 17.16 -2.12 17.12
N ALA A 107 16.01 -2.05 17.79
CA ALA A 107 15.89 -2.42 19.19
C ALA A 107 16.29 -3.90 19.44
N ASN A 108 15.86 -4.82 18.56
CA ASN A 108 16.25 -6.23 18.67
C ASN A 108 17.77 -6.43 18.54
N ARG A 109 18.42 -5.77 17.58
CA ARG A 109 19.87 -5.83 17.37
C ARG A 109 20.63 -5.23 18.55
N ASP A 110 20.17 -4.11 19.09
CA ASP A 110 20.84 -3.42 20.18
C ASP A 110 20.77 -4.26 21.47
N ILE A 111 19.61 -4.87 21.77
CA ILE A 111 19.47 -5.83 22.87
C ILE A 111 20.35 -7.07 22.67
N GLU A 112 20.44 -7.60 21.45
CA GLU A 112 21.33 -8.73 21.13
C GLU A 112 22.81 -8.40 21.37
N GLY A 113 23.25 -7.20 20.96
CA GLY A 113 24.61 -6.71 21.19
C GLY A 113 24.94 -6.58 22.67
N LEU A 114 24.03 -6.01 23.47
CA LEU A 114 24.21 -5.91 24.94
C LEU A 114 24.26 -7.29 25.59
N THR A 115 23.34 -8.19 25.24
CA THR A 115 23.25 -9.54 25.81
C THR A 115 24.49 -10.40 25.52
N LEU A 116 25.19 -10.13 24.40
CA LEU A 116 26.42 -10.82 24.00
C LEU A 116 27.61 -10.50 24.92
N VAL A 117 27.68 -9.28 25.46
CA VAL A 117 28.83 -8.80 26.26
C VAL A 117 28.58 -8.80 27.76
N MET A 118 27.32 -8.87 28.20
CA MET A 118 26.95 -8.91 29.61
C MET A 118 27.10 -10.31 30.22
N SER A 119 27.58 -10.35 31.47
CA SER A 119 27.50 -11.50 32.36
C SER A 119 26.13 -11.59 33.04
N ASP A 120 25.84 -12.73 33.69
CA ASP A 120 24.55 -12.94 34.38
C ASP A 120 24.37 -12.05 35.63
N THR A 121 25.45 -11.46 36.14
CA THR A 121 25.43 -10.54 37.28
C THR A 121 25.47 -9.07 36.87
N ASP A 122 25.65 -8.78 35.58
CA ASP A 122 25.79 -7.41 35.10
C ASP A 122 24.42 -6.73 35.00
N THR A 123 24.44 -5.41 35.22
CA THR A 123 23.35 -4.50 34.88
C THR A 123 23.82 -3.46 33.86
N THR A 124 22.87 -2.91 33.12
CA THR A 124 23.11 -1.79 32.21
C THR A 124 21.93 -0.83 32.25
N LEU A 125 22.14 0.41 31.79
CA LEU A 125 21.06 1.36 31.56
C LEU A 125 20.44 1.08 30.19
N PHE A 126 19.13 0.85 30.18
CA PHE A 126 18.31 0.72 28.99
C PHE A 126 17.41 1.96 28.87
N CYS A 127 17.37 2.55 27.68
CA CYS A 127 16.48 3.67 27.38
C CYS A 127 15.18 3.11 26.81
N ASP A 128 14.06 3.40 27.46
CA ASP A 128 12.74 2.98 26.99
C ASP A 128 12.22 3.88 25.85
N TYR A 129 11.04 3.55 25.33
CA TYR A 129 10.40 4.28 24.23
C TYR A 129 10.16 5.76 24.55
N ASN A 130 9.89 6.07 25.82
CA ASN A 130 9.59 7.41 26.33
C ASN A 130 10.86 8.18 26.73
N ASN A 131 12.05 7.68 26.35
CA ASN A 131 13.36 8.22 26.71
C ASN A 131 13.65 8.20 28.22
N GLN A 132 13.07 7.26 28.96
CA GLN A 132 13.37 7.03 30.38
C GLN A 132 14.40 5.91 30.53
N PHE A 133 15.36 6.10 31.45
CA PHE A 133 16.39 5.10 31.71
C PHE A 133 15.97 4.13 32.81
N HIS A 134 16.11 2.83 32.54
CA HIS A 134 15.87 1.73 33.47
C HIS A 134 17.16 0.93 33.65
N GLU A 135 17.51 0.62 34.90
CA GLU A 135 18.58 -0.35 35.16
C GLU A 135 18.03 -1.76 34.96
N VAL A 136 18.59 -2.48 33.99
CA VAL A 136 18.13 -3.81 33.59
C VAL A 136 19.26 -4.84 33.66
N THR A 137 18.89 -6.06 34.02
CA THR A 137 19.74 -7.25 33.98
C THR A 137 19.75 -7.89 32.59
N ARG A 138 20.71 -8.78 32.36
CA ARG A 138 20.76 -9.61 31.15
C ARG A 138 19.47 -10.43 30.93
N ALA A 139 18.89 -11.00 31.99
CA ALA A 139 17.65 -11.77 31.90
C ALA A 139 16.44 -10.91 31.50
N GLN A 140 16.40 -9.65 31.92
CA GLN A 140 15.37 -8.69 31.53
C GLN A 140 15.52 -8.28 30.06
N LEU A 141 16.75 -8.06 29.58
CA LEU A 141 17.02 -7.85 28.15
C LEU A 141 16.56 -9.04 27.30
N GLU A 142 16.81 -10.28 27.74
CA GLU A 142 16.32 -11.48 27.05
C GLU A 142 14.79 -11.59 27.06
N THR A 143 14.13 -11.12 28.11
CA THR A 143 12.66 -11.06 28.21
C THR A 143 12.11 -10.11 27.16
N MET A 144 12.60 -8.87 27.12
CA MET A 144 12.22 -7.86 26.12
C MET A 144 12.48 -8.36 24.70
N ARG A 145 13.63 -9.00 24.44
CA ARG A 145 13.95 -9.58 23.13
C ARG A 145 12.89 -10.59 22.67
N ARG A 146 12.43 -11.48 23.56
CA ARG A 146 11.40 -12.47 23.23
C ARG A 146 10.08 -11.79 22.85
N GLU A 147 9.72 -10.73 23.55
CA GLU A 147 8.51 -9.94 23.28
C GLU A 147 8.61 -9.22 21.93
N ILE A 148 9.76 -8.60 21.64
CA ILE A 148 10.03 -7.97 20.34
C ILE A 148 9.89 -8.99 19.21
N VAL A 149 10.55 -10.15 19.32
CA VAL A 149 10.46 -11.22 18.32
C VAL A 149 9.02 -11.74 18.16
N ALA A 150 8.28 -11.89 19.26
CA ALA A 150 6.89 -12.30 19.22
C ALA A 150 6.02 -11.26 18.49
N ASN A 151 6.24 -9.96 18.72
CA ASN A 151 5.55 -8.90 17.99
C ASN A 151 5.92 -8.90 16.50
N SER A 152 7.20 -9.06 16.14
CA SER A 152 7.61 -9.17 14.73
C SER A 152 6.92 -10.34 14.03
N GLN A 153 6.84 -11.51 14.69
CA GLN A 153 6.11 -12.67 14.16
C GLN A 153 4.61 -12.39 13.98
N ARG A 154 3.99 -11.69 14.93
CA ARG A 154 2.59 -11.25 14.83
C ARG A 154 2.36 -10.35 13.62
N LEU A 155 3.22 -9.35 13.39
CA LEU A 155 3.15 -8.49 12.21
C LEU A 155 3.25 -9.31 10.91
N TYR A 156 4.17 -10.28 10.84
CA TYR A 156 4.25 -11.16 9.67
C TYR A 156 2.99 -12.01 9.46
N GLN A 157 2.39 -12.54 10.53
CA GLN A 157 1.14 -13.28 10.43
C GLN A 157 0.01 -12.42 9.87
N ILE A 158 -0.13 -11.17 10.34
CA ILE A 158 -1.11 -10.21 9.81
C ILE A 158 -0.84 -9.92 8.33
N LYS A 159 0.43 -9.65 7.96
CA LYS A 159 0.81 -9.43 6.56
C LYS A 159 0.37 -10.60 5.68
N TRP A 160 0.57 -11.84 6.14
CA TRP A 160 0.23 -13.03 5.36
C TRP A 160 -1.27 -13.27 5.28
N GLN A 161 -2.03 -12.96 6.34
CA GLN A 161 -3.49 -12.99 6.31
C GLN A 161 -4.04 -12.02 5.24
N TYR A 162 -3.60 -10.76 5.25
CA TYR A 162 -4.02 -9.80 4.23
C TYR A 162 -3.58 -10.21 2.83
N ARG A 163 -2.35 -10.69 2.67
CA ARG A 163 -1.89 -11.20 1.38
C ARG A 163 -2.81 -12.30 0.84
N SER A 164 -3.20 -13.25 1.70
CA SER A 164 -4.12 -14.32 1.31
C SER A 164 -5.51 -13.79 0.93
N LEU A 165 -6.03 -12.77 1.63
CA LEU A 165 -7.32 -12.15 1.29
C LEU A 165 -7.24 -11.41 -0.05
N ILE A 166 -6.17 -10.65 -0.27
CA ILE A 166 -5.93 -9.91 -1.52
C ILE A 166 -5.78 -10.87 -2.70
N GLU A 167 -5.04 -11.97 -2.54
CA GLU A 167 -4.86 -12.98 -3.60
C GLU A 167 -6.15 -13.77 -3.87
N ALA A 168 -7.03 -13.93 -2.88
CA ALA A 168 -8.30 -14.62 -3.03
C ALA A 168 -9.42 -13.77 -3.64
N ALA A 169 -9.30 -12.43 -3.63
CA ALA A 169 -10.31 -11.53 -4.18
C ALA A 169 -10.49 -11.75 -5.70
N THR A 170 -11.75 -11.82 -6.12
CA THR A 170 -12.19 -12.08 -7.50
C THR A 170 -12.77 -10.85 -8.18
N THR A 171 -12.99 -9.77 -7.42
CA THR A 171 -13.53 -8.51 -7.93
C THR A 171 -12.79 -7.32 -7.32
N VAL A 172 -12.88 -6.18 -8.01
CA VAL A 172 -12.30 -4.91 -7.53
C VAL A 172 -13.01 -4.44 -6.26
N ASP A 173 -14.32 -4.63 -6.14
CA ASP A 173 -15.09 -4.28 -4.95
C ASP A 173 -14.64 -5.08 -3.71
N GLU A 174 -14.31 -6.36 -3.89
CA GLU A 174 -13.73 -7.19 -2.82
C GLU A 174 -12.35 -6.67 -2.38
N LEU A 175 -11.51 -6.19 -3.31
CA LEU A 175 -10.23 -5.57 -2.98
C LEU A 175 -10.41 -4.26 -2.22
N ASP A 176 -11.34 -3.41 -2.64
CA ASP A 176 -11.64 -2.12 -2.00
C ASP A 176 -12.18 -2.31 -0.57
N ALA A 177 -12.89 -3.41 -0.31
CA ALA A 177 -13.39 -3.75 1.02
C ALA A 177 -12.28 -4.16 2.01
N ILE A 178 -11.08 -4.53 1.53
CA ILE A 178 -9.96 -4.92 2.39
C ILE A 178 -9.30 -3.65 2.97
N THR A 179 -9.55 -3.39 4.25
CA THR A 179 -8.84 -2.36 5.03
C THR A 179 -7.66 -2.98 5.76
N ILE A 180 -6.44 -2.58 5.37
CA ILE A 180 -5.20 -3.09 5.94
C ILE A 180 -4.87 -2.33 7.24
N ARG A 181 -4.67 -3.05 8.34
CA ARG A 181 -4.28 -2.49 9.64
C ARG A 181 -3.38 -3.44 10.42
N PHE A 182 -2.37 -2.88 11.10
CA PHE A 182 -1.44 -3.63 11.95
C PHE A 182 -1.67 -3.32 13.44
N ASP A 183 -2.94 -3.19 13.83
CA ASP A 183 -3.35 -2.82 15.19
C ASP A 183 -2.73 -3.78 16.23
N LYS A 184 -2.32 -3.24 17.38
CA LYS A 184 -1.99 -4.06 18.55
C LYS A 184 -3.27 -4.79 18.99
N THR A 185 -3.16 -6.05 19.42
CA THR A 185 -4.32 -6.84 19.88
C THR A 185 -5.12 -6.07 20.93
N GLU A 186 -6.46 -6.17 20.88
CA GLU A 186 -7.38 -5.55 21.85
C GLU A 186 -6.90 -5.80 23.29
N GLY A 187 -6.53 -4.72 23.99
CA GLY A 187 -6.00 -4.78 25.36
C GLY A 187 -5.20 -3.55 25.80
N GLU A 188 -4.68 -2.75 24.87
CA GLU A 188 -4.05 -1.46 25.18
C GLU A 188 -4.99 -0.33 24.74
N THR A 189 -5.80 0.18 25.68
CA THR A 189 -6.51 1.43 25.49
C THR A 189 -5.50 2.56 25.43
N ASP A 190 -5.48 3.25 24.29
CA ASP A 190 -4.81 4.54 24.11
C ASP A 190 -5.54 5.60 24.95
N GLU A 191 -5.30 5.59 26.26
CA GLU A 191 -5.66 6.72 27.11
C GLU A 191 -4.61 7.81 26.89
N HIS A 192 -4.68 8.58 25.80
CA HIS A 192 -4.21 9.97 25.76
C HIS A 192 -5.03 10.81 24.78
N VAL A 193 -6.34 10.85 25.05
CA VAL A 193 -7.14 12.04 24.77
C VAL A 193 -7.68 12.56 26.09
N GLN A 194 -7.03 13.58 26.66
CA GLN A 194 -7.75 14.73 27.17
C GLN A 194 -6.83 15.94 27.36
N THR A 195 -7.05 16.91 26.48
CA THR A 195 -6.91 18.33 26.71
C THR A 195 -7.64 18.72 28.00
N VAL A 196 -6.93 19.33 28.96
CA VAL A 196 -7.33 20.57 29.69
C VAL A 196 -6.07 21.34 30.06
#